data_AF-C9JU94-F1
#
_entry.id   AF-C9JU94-F1
#
_cell.length_a   1.000
_cell.length_b   1.000
_cell.length_c   1.000
_cell.angle_alpha   90.00
_cell.angle_beta   90.00
_cell.angle_gamma   90.00
#
_symmetry.space_group_name_H-M   'P 1'
#
loop_
_entity.id
_entity.type
_entity.pdbx_description
1 polymer ?
#
loop_
_entity_poly.entity_id
_entity_poly.type
_entity_poly.pdbx_seq_one_letter_code
_entity_poly.pdbx_strand_id
1 'polypeptide(L)'
;MGVTPHHVCRPPGNVSQVVFHNHSNWSLEDTGALLSSGQKDYVTVQLQNGEIWELSRCSRNKRENTSSLGYEYTGSKKEFPCVDGYIYDQNTWKSTAVTQWNLVCDRKWLAMLIQPLFMFGVLLGSVTFGYFSDRLGRRVVLWATSSSMFLFGIAAAFAVDYYTFMAARFFLAM
;
A
#
# COMPACT_ATOMS: atom_id res chain seq x y z
N MET A 1 11.09 -5.90 -4.46
CA MET A 1 9.92 -5.65 -5.33
C MET A 1 8.69 -5.62 -4.44
N GLY A 2 7.91 -4.53 -4.47
CA GLY A 2 6.71 -4.40 -3.65
C GLY A 2 5.54 -5.05 -4.37
N VAL A 3 5.10 -6.23 -3.94
CA VAL A 3 3.83 -6.78 -4.38
C VAL A 3 2.73 -6.00 -3.67
N THR A 4 1.79 -5.46 -4.44
CA THR A 4 0.59 -4.81 -3.90
C THR A 4 -0.48 -5.87 -3.70
N PRO A 5 -0.86 -6.22 -2.46
CA PRO A 5 -1.98 -7.12 -2.23
C PRO A 5 -3.29 -6.44 -2.67
N HIS A 6 -4.32 -7.27 -2.86
CA HIS A 6 -5.67 -6.77 -3.07
C HIS A 6 -6.09 -5.92 -1.87
N HIS A 7 -6.73 -4.78 -2.16
CA HIS A 7 -7.10 -3.80 -1.15
C HIS A 7 -8.38 -3.09 -1.53
N VAL A 8 -9.09 -2.59 -0.53
CA VAL A 8 -10.30 -1.78 -0.67
C VAL A 8 -10.25 -0.61 0.30
N CYS A 9 -11.01 0.43 0.00
CA CYS A 9 -11.11 1.57 0.90
C CYS A 9 -11.76 1.19 2.24
N ARG A 10 -11.28 1.81 3.33
CA ARG A 10 -11.89 1.64 4.64
C ARG A 10 -13.23 2.40 4.72
N PRO A 11 -14.29 1.79 5.29
CA PRO A 11 -15.57 2.47 5.49
C PRO A 11 -15.43 3.60 6.53
N PRO A 12 -16.23 4.69 6.40
CA PRO A 12 -16.16 5.86 7.29
C PRO A 12 -16.74 5.63 8.70
N GLY A 13 -17.38 4.50 8.95
CA GLY A 13 -18.06 4.24 10.21
C GLY A 13 -18.29 2.75 10.45
N ASN A 14 -19.04 2.44 11.51
CA ASN A 14 -19.24 1.06 11.93
C ASN A 14 -20.22 0.34 11.00
N VAL A 15 -19.79 -0.79 10.46
CA VAL A 15 -20.54 -1.58 9.47
C VAL A 15 -21.56 -2.46 10.20
N SER A 16 -22.81 -2.44 9.73
CA SER A 16 -23.88 -3.31 10.24
C SER A 16 -24.00 -4.59 9.41
N GLN A 17 -23.93 -4.48 8.09
CA GLN A 17 -23.97 -5.63 7.18
C GLN A 17 -23.13 -5.39 5.92
N VAL A 18 -22.57 -6.47 5.39
CA VAL A 18 -21.85 -6.49 4.12
C VAL A 18 -22.61 -7.36 3.14
N VAL A 19 -22.81 -6.87 1.91
CA VAL A 19 -23.44 -7.65 0.85
C VAL A 19 -22.50 -7.80 -0.34
N PHE A 20 -22.23 -9.05 -0.66
CA PHE A 20 -21.47 -9.48 -1.81
C PHE A 20 -22.22 -10.61 -2.51
N HIS A 21 -22.54 -10.43 -3.79
CA HIS A 21 -23.07 -11.50 -4.64
C HIS A 21 -24.21 -12.30 -4.01
N ASN A 22 -25.30 -11.63 -3.60
CA ASN A 22 -26.50 -12.26 -3.00
C ASN A 22 -26.27 -13.04 -1.68
N HIS A 23 -25.05 -13.03 -1.13
CA HIS A 23 -24.76 -13.51 0.22
C HIS A 23 -24.62 -12.31 1.17
N SER A 24 -25.46 -12.28 2.21
CA SER A 24 -25.34 -11.37 3.34
C SER A 24 -24.53 -12.07 4.43
N ASN A 25 -23.31 -11.59 4.69
CA ASN A 25 -22.51 -12.10 5.80
C ASN A 25 -22.11 -10.94 6.73
N TRP A 26 -22.05 -11.25 8.03
CA TRP A 26 -21.91 -10.27 9.12
C TRP A 26 -20.46 -9.99 9.53
N SER A 27 -19.49 -10.72 8.97
CA SER A 27 -18.08 -10.63 9.36
C SER A 27 -17.24 -9.90 8.31
N LEU A 28 -16.60 -8.81 8.74
CA LEU A 28 -15.58 -8.07 7.97
C LEU A 28 -14.24 -8.84 7.91
N GLU A 29 -14.07 -9.87 8.74
CA GLU A 29 -12.84 -10.68 8.82
C GLU A 29 -12.82 -11.79 7.75
N ASP A 30 -13.98 -12.29 7.31
CA ASP A 30 -14.08 -13.32 6.27
C ASP A 30 -14.13 -12.77 4.84
N THR A 31 -14.17 -11.44 4.67
CA THR A 31 -14.27 -10.79 3.35
C THR A 31 -12.93 -10.68 2.61
N GLY A 32 -11.80 -10.99 3.26
CA GLY A 32 -10.50 -11.14 2.58
C GLY A 32 -10.53 -12.21 1.48
N ALA A 33 -11.33 -13.28 1.68
CA ALA A 33 -11.50 -14.35 0.70
C ALA A 33 -12.39 -13.96 -0.51
N LEU A 34 -13.27 -12.97 -0.37
CA LEU A 34 -14.22 -12.58 -1.43
C LEU A 34 -13.60 -11.64 -2.47
N LEU A 35 -12.47 -10.99 -2.16
CA LEU A 35 -11.67 -10.18 -3.08
C LEU A 35 -10.96 -11.00 -4.18
N SER A 36 -10.90 -12.33 -4.03
CA SER A 36 -10.31 -13.25 -5.00
C SER A 36 -11.28 -13.70 -6.11
N SER A 37 -12.57 -13.40 -6.00
CA SER A 37 -13.56 -13.75 -7.03
C SER A 37 -13.68 -12.59 -8.01
N GLY A 38 -12.90 -12.64 -9.10
CA GLY A 38 -12.71 -11.59 -10.10
C GLY A 38 -13.94 -11.21 -10.95
N GLN A 39 -15.11 -11.06 -10.34
CA GLN A 39 -16.35 -10.78 -11.06
C GLN A 39 -16.79 -9.30 -10.96
N LYS A 40 -16.52 -8.54 -9.87
CA LYS A 40 -16.76 -7.07 -9.81
C LYS A 40 -15.82 -6.34 -8.82
N ASP A 41 -15.44 -5.12 -9.19
CA ASP A 41 -14.39 -4.27 -8.58
C ASP A 41 -14.78 -3.52 -7.28
N TYR A 42 -15.97 -3.79 -6.70
CA TYR A 42 -16.48 -3.04 -5.54
C TYR A 42 -17.29 -3.88 -4.55
N VAL A 43 -17.25 -3.45 -3.28
CA VAL A 43 -17.92 -4.07 -2.13
C VAL A 43 -19.04 -3.18 -1.64
N THR A 44 -20.23 -3.72 -1.38
CA THR A 44 -21.31 -2.91 -0.80
C THR A 44 -21.43 -3.16 0.69
N VAL A 45 -21.34 -2.09 1.48
CA VAL A 45 -21.49 -2.12 2.94
C VAL A 45 -22.62 -1.20 3.38
N GLN A 46 -23.34 -1.60 4.42
CA GLN A 46 -24.26 -0.72 5.13
C GLN A 46 -23.72 -0.38 6.50
N LEU A 47 -23.83 0.89 6.89
CA LEU A 47 -23.48 1.35 8.22
C LEU A 47 -24.67 1.19 9.18
N GLN A 48 -24.39 1.20 10.48
CA GLN A 48 -25.44 1.26 11.51
C GLN A 48 -26.37 2.48 11.36
N ASN A 49 -25.87 3.57 10.75
CA ASN A 49 -26.64 4.78 10.46
C ASN A 49 -27.65 4.60 9.31
N GLY A 50 -27.74 3.41 8.71
CA GLY A 50 -28.63 3.11 7.57
C GLY A 50 -28.04 3.46 6.20
N GLU A 51 -26.91 4.17 6.15
CA GLU A 51 -26.25 4.56 4.90
C GLU A 51 -25.60 3.38 4.17
N ILE A 52 -25.69 3.37 2.84
CA ILE A 52 -25.06 2.35 1.98
C ILE A 52 -23.90 2.96 1.21
N TRP A 53 -22.77 2.27 1.24
CA TRP A 53 -21.53 2.65 0.59
C TRP A 53 -21.00 1.53 -0.30
N GLU A 54 -20.53 1.91 -1.48
CA GLU A 54 -19.80 1.04 -2.40
C GLU A 54 -18.31 1.36 -2.29
N LEU A 55 -17.52 0.42 -1.78
CA LEU A 55 -16.08 0.54 -1.57
C LEU A 55 -15.37 -0.06 -2.78
N SER A 56 -14.65 0.76 -3.54
CA SER A 56 -13.73 0.29 -4.57
C SER A 56 -12.30 0.28 -4.04
N ARG A 57 -11.33 0.03 -4.94
CA ARG A 57 -9.89 0.09 -4.62
C ARG A 57 -9.42 1.50 -4.27
N CYS A 58 -9.91 2.52 -4.96
CA CYS A 58 -9.38 3.89 -4.89
C CYS A 58 -10.40 4.98 -4.55
N SER A 59 -11.69 4.67 -4.61
CA SER A 59 -12.74 5.59 -4.21
C SER A 59 -13.89 4.85 -3.52
N ARG A 60 -14.70 5.60 -2.78
CA ARG A 60 -15.92 5.07 -2.16
C ARG A 60 -17.11 5.90 -2.62
N ASN A 61 -18.17 5.22 -3.04
CA ASN A 61 -19.37 5.85 -3.56
C ASN A 61 -20.49 5.71 -2.55
N LYS A 62 -21.06 6.84 -2.11
CA LYS A 62 -22.27 6.87 -1.28
C LYS A 62 -23.50 6.75 -2.18
N ARG A 63 -24.40 5.84 -1.84
CA ARG A 63 -25.70 5.71 -2.51
C ARG A 63 -26.69 6.73 -1.93
N GLU A 64 -27.34 7.53 -2.77
CA GLU A 64 -28.40 8.45 -2.34
C GLU A 64 -29.80 7.79 -2.45
N ASN A 65 -30.83 8.30 -1.77
CA ASN A 65 -32.22 7.82 -1.91
C ASN A 65 -32.37 6.29 -1.87
N THR A 66 -31.85 5.68 -0.81
CA THR A 66 -31.80 4.22 -0.65
C THR A 66 -33.15 3.65 -0.22
N SER A 67 -33.91 3.10 -1.18
CA SER A 67 -35.16 2.37 -0.87
C SER A 67 -34.94 0.91 -0.46
N SER A 68 -33.81 0.30 -0.83
CA SER A 68 -33.47 -1.09 -0.47
C SER A 68 -31.97 -1.39 -0.63
N LEU A 69 -31.49 -2.36 0.17
CA LEU A 69 -30.14 -2.91 0.10
C LEU A 69 -30.02 -3.92 -1.05
N GLY A 70 -30.20 -3.44 -2.29
CA GLY A 70 -30.11 -4.25 -3.51
C GLY A 70 -28.73 -4.18 -4.17
N TYR A 71 -28.28 -5.29 -4.76
CA TYR A 71 -27.06 -5.34 -5.57
C TYR A 71 -27.14 -4.44 -6.81
N GLU A 72 -28.36 -4.26 -7.35
CA GLU A 72 -28.67 -3.46 -8.52
C GLU A 72 -29.30 -2.13 -8.10
N TYR A 73 -28.73 -1.02 -8.58
CA TYR A 73 -29.18 0.31 -8.20
C TYR A 73 -28.93 1.31 -9.32
N THR A 74 -30.00 2.01 -9.66
CA THR A 74 -30.08 2.91 -10.82
C THR A 74 -30.20 4.38 -10.41
N GLY A 75 -29.91 4.72 -9.15
CA GLY A 75 -29.98 6.10 -8.66
C GLY A 75 -28.62 6.82 -8.66
N SER A 76 -28.60 8.03 -8.10
CA SER A 76 -27.39 8.86 -8.01
C SER A 76 -26.43 8.35 -6.94
N LYS A 77 -25.13 8.43 -7.26
CA LYS A 77 -24.04 8.09 -6.35
C LYS A 77 -23.13 9.30 -6.18
N LYS A 78 -22.66 9.54 -4.96
CA LYS A 78 -21.66 10.57 -4.66
C LYS A 78 -20.32 9.92 -4.38
N GLU A 79 -19.32 10.27 -5.17
CA GLU A 79 -17.95 9.75 -5.03
C GLU A 79 -17.17 10.52 -3.97
N PHE A 80 -16.43 9.79 -3.13
CA PHE A 80 -15.56 10.33 -2.11
C PHE A 80 -14.18 9.65 -2.13
N PRO A 81 -13.09 10.39 -1.85
CA PRO A 81 -11.77 9.81 -1.69
C PRO A 81 -11.66 9.00 -0.39
N CYS A 82 -10.69 8.10 -0.34
CA CYS A 82 -10.47 7.19 0.77
C CYS A 82 -9.50 7.79 1.80
N VAL A 83 -10.04 8.68 2.64
CA VAL A 83 -9.27 9.41 3.66
C VAL A 83 -8.97 8.55 4.89
N ASP A 84 -9.85 7.59 5.19
CA ASP A 84 -9.77 6.73 6.39
C ASP A 84 -8.80 5.54 6.23
N GLY A 85 -8.08 5.48 5.11
CA GLY A 85 -7.12 4.43 4.77
C GLY A 85 -7.73 3.25 4.00
N TYR A 86 -6.97 2.15 3.96
CA TYR A 86 -7.30 0.97 3.16
C TYR A 86 -7.28 -0.29 4.01
N ILE A 87 -8.08 -1.28 3.60
CA ILE A 87 -8.09 -2.63 4.13
C ILE A 87 -7.40 -3.50 3.09
N TYR A 88 -6.31 -4.15 3.49
CA TYR A 88 -5.54 -5.04 2.64
C TYR A 88 -5.85 -6.49 2.96
N ASP A 89 -5.89 -7.34 1.93
CA ASP A 89 -5.92 -8.78 2.12
C ASP A 89 -4.57 -9.26 2.69
N GLN A 90 -4.64 -9.96 3.82
CA GLN A 90 -3.48 -10.48 4.55
C GLN A 90 -3.26 -11.99 4.32
N ASN A 91 -4.05 -12.64 3.46
CA ASN A 91 -3.99 -14.09 3.27
C ASN A 91 -2.63 -14.55 2.70
N THR A 92 -2.06 -13.78 1.77
CA THR A 92 -0.73 -14.07 1.18
C THR A 92 0.40 -13.30 1.84
N TRP A 93 0.18 -12.03 2.22
CA TRP A 93 1.22 -11.14 2.73
C TRP A 93 0.73 -10.39 3.97
N LYS A 94 1.36 -10.61 5.13
CA LYS A 94 0.98 -9.94 6.38
C LYS A 94 1.30 -8.44 6.39
N SER A 95 2.47 -8.06 5.88
CA SER A 95 2.89 -6.66 5.78
C SER A 95 3.91 -6.49 4.66
N THR A 96 3.72 -5.48 3.82
CA THR A 96 4.68 -5.08 2.80
C THR A 96 4.99 -3.59 2.94
N ALA A 97 6.09 -3.14 2.36
CA ALA A 97 6.41 -1.71 2.30
C ALA A 97 5.23 -0.89 1.73
N VAL A 98 4.47 -1.45 0.78
CA VAL A 98 3.32 -0.76 0.20
C VAL A 98 2.17 -0.62 1.20
N THR A 99 1.87 -1.67 1.96
CA THR A 99 0.77 -1.65 2.94
C THR A 99 1.11 -0.80 4.18
N GLN A 100 2.39 -0.77 4.57
CA GLN A 100 2.85 0.00 5.75
C GLN A 100 2.66 1.52 5.55
N TRP A 101 2.93 2.03 4.35
CA TRP A 101 2.81 3.48 4.06
C TRP A 101 1.64 3.84 3.13
N ASN A 102 0.71 2.91 2.89
CA ASN A 102 -0.45 3.08 2.02
C ASN A 102 -0.09 3.67 0.64
N LEU A 103 0.90 3.07 -0.01
CA LEU A 103 1.43 3.54 -1.31
C LEU A 103 0.57 3.02 -2.48
N VAL A 104 -0.74 3.22 -2.39
CA VAL A 104 -1.73 2.78 -3.38
C VAL A 104 -2.44 3.97 -4.03
N CYS A 105 -3.17 3.74 -5.13
CA CYS A 105 -3.96 4.76 -5.84
C CYS A 105 -3.13 5.99 -6.22
N ASP A 106 -3.41 7.17 -5.64
CA ASP A 106 -2.67 8.40 -5.93
C ASP A 106 -1.18 8.33 -5.55
N ARG A 107 -0.82 7.44 -4.62
CA ARG A 107 0.54 7.22 -4.14
C ARG A 107 1.22 6.00 -4.77
N LYS A 108 0.61 5.37 -5.78
CA LYS A 108 1.19 4.19 -6.47
C LYS A 108 2.56 4.48 -7.09
N TRP A 109 2.76 5.70 -7.56
CA TRP A 109 4.01 6.11 -8.22
C TRP A 109 5.19 6.06 -7.24
N LEU A 110 4.98 6.37 -5.96
CA LEU A 110 5.99 6.26 -4.91
C LEU A 110 6.42 4.80 -4.72
N ALA A 111 5.50 3.84 -4.73
CA ALA A 111 5.85 2.43 -4.70
C ALA A 111 6.69 2.01 -5.92
N MET A 112 6.34 2.52 -7.11
CA MET A 112 7.08 2.25 -8.35
C MET A 112 8.48 2.87 -8.36
N LEU A 113 8.70 3.98 -7.64
CA LEU A 113 10.00 4.64 -7.56
C LEU A 113 11.03 3.92 -6.68
N ILE A 114 10.61 3.02 -5.78
CA ILE A 114 11.52 2.35 -4.83
C ILE A 114 12.65 1.60 -5.55
N GLN A 115 12.32 0.85 -6.61
CA GLN A 115 13.28 0.04 -7.35
C GLN A 115 14.25 0.86 -8.23
N PRO A 116 13.79 1.78 -9.08
CA PRO A 116 14.71 2.61 -9.87
C PRO A 116 15.58 3.49 -8.99
N LEU A 117 15.07 4.02 -7.87
CA LEU A 117 15.90 4.82 -6.96
C LEU A 117 16.98 3.98 -6.28
N PHE A 118 16.67 2.74 -5.88
CA PHE A 118 17.67 1.82 -5.36
C PHE A 118 18.78 1.55 -6.39
N MET A 119 18.43 1.27 -7.64
CA MET A 119 19.40 1.06 -8.71
C MET A 119 20.20 2.32 -9.03
N PHE A 120 19.58 3.49 -8.96
CA PHE A 120 20.27 4.77 -9.09
C PHE A 120 21.31 4.97 -7.97
N GLY A 121 21.00 4.56 -6.74
CA GLY A 121 21.95 4.50 -5.63
C GLY A 121 23.17 3.64 -5.95
N VAL A 122 22.94 2.41 -6.43
CA VAL A 122 24.03 1.51 -6.86
C VAL A 122 24.90 2.14 -7.95
N LEU A 123 24.28 2.80 -8.94
CA LEU A 123 25.01 3.48 -10.00
C LEU A 123 25.92 4.58 -9.44
N LEU A 124 25.39 5.48 -8.60
CA LEU A 124 26.16 6.54 -7.98
C LEU A 124 27.25 6.00 -7.03
N GLY A 125 26.94 4.94 -6.28
CA GLY A 125 27.89 4.24 -5.43
C GLY A 125 29.07 3.69 -6.22
N SER A 126 28.79 3.00 -7.33
CA SER A 126 29.84 2.42 -8.18
C SER A 126 30.78 3.47 -8.78
N VAL A 127 30.25 4.62 -9.21
CA VAL A 127 31.06 5.71 -9.77
C VAL A 127 31.89 6.39 -8.68
N THR A 128 31.28 6.72 -7.54
CA THR A 128 31.95 7.43 -6.45
C THR A 128 32.97 6.55 -5.74
N PHE A 129 32.58 5.38 -5.26
CA PHE A 129 33.48 4.44 -4.59
C PHE A 129 34.51 3.83 -5.55
N GLY A 130 34.19 3.72 -6.84
CA GLY A 130 35.18 3.38 -7.88
C GLY A 130 36.30 4.43 -7.93
N TYR A 131 35.93 5.71 -8.09
CA TYR A 131 36.91 6.80 -8.08
C TYR A 131 37.72 6.87 -6.77
N PHE A 132 37.07 6.69 -5.62
CA PHE A 132 37.76 6.66 -4.33
C PHE A 132 38.66 5.44 -4.15
N SER A 133 38.30 4.29 -4.72
CA SER A 133 39.11 3.06 -4.65
C SER A 133 40.45 3.24 -5.33
N ASP A 134 40.46 3.97 -6.45
CA ASP A 134 41.69 4.25 -7.21
C ASP A 134 42.61 5.25 -6.49
N ARG A 135 42.05 6.15 -5.67
CA ARG A 135 42.81 7.20 -4.95
C ARG A 135 43.25 6.80 -3.55
N LEU A 136 42.34 6.24 -2.75
CA LEU A 136 42.54 5.92 -1.32
C LEU A 136 43.01 4.48 -1.09
N GLY A 137 43.00 3.67 -2.16
CA GLY A 137 43.32 2.26 -2.10
C GLY A 137 42.11 1.39 -1.74
N ARG A 138 42.04 0.23 -2.40
CA ARG A 138 40.90 -0.71 -2.34
C ARG A 138 40.52 -1.16 -0.92
N ARG A 139 41.48 -1.29 0.00
CA ARG A 139 41.23 -1.78 1.37
C ARG A 139 40.42 -0.79 2.19
N VAL A 140 40.71 0.50 2.09
CA VAL A 140 40.01 1.55 2.87
C VAL A 140 38.57 1.67 2.39
N VAL A 141 38.35 1.66 1.08
CA VAL A 141 37.01 1.71 0.49
C VAL A 141 36.16 0.51 0.90
N LEU A 142 36.72 -0.70 0.92
CA LEU A 142 36.01 -1.90 1.37
C LEU A 142 35.53 -1.79 2.83
N TRP A 143 36.36 -1.28 3.74
CA TRP A 143 35.94 -1.07 5.13
C TRP A 143 34.90 0.04 5.26
N ALA A 144 35.04 1.12 4.49
CA ALA A 144 34.11 2.24 4.50
C ALA A 144 32.71 1.83 3.99
N THR A 145 32.62 1.16 2.84
CA THR A 145 31.33 0.71 2.29
C THR A 145 30.67 -0.34 3.18
N SER A 146 31.45 -1.29 3.72
CA SER A 146 30.94 -2.29 4.67
C SER A 146 30.36 -1.65 5.94
N SER A 147 31.06 -0.66 6.50
CA SER A 147 30.56 0.08 7.67
C SER A 147 29.31 0.90 7.35
N SER A 148 29.27 1.54 6.17
CA SER A 148 28.11 2.27 5.66
C SER A 148 26.88 1.35 5.56
N MET A 149 27.02 0.19 4.92
CA MET A 149 25.94 -0.79 4.77
C MET A 149 25.37 -1.24 6.12
N PHE A 150 26.23 -1.45 7.12
CA PHE A 150 25.79 -1.83 8.46
C PHE A 150 24.96 -0.71 9.13
N LEU A 151 25.47 0.52 9.10
CA LEU A 151 24.81 1.68 9.71
C LEU A 151 23.44 1.97 9.07
N PHE A 152 23.40 2.05 7.74
CA PHE A 152 22.16 2.33 7.02
C PHE A 152 21.19 1.14 7.03
N GLY A 153 21.70 -0.09 7.17
CA GLY A 153 20.86 -1.28 7.36
C GLY A 153 20.07 -1.23 8.65
N ILE A 154 20.72 -0.83 9.74
CA ILE A 154 20.06 -0.59 11.03
C ILE A 154 19.07 0.58 10.91
N ALA A 155 19.49 1.69 10.31
CA ALA A 155 18.61 2.86 10.13
C ALA A 155 17.34 2.52 9.33
N ALA A 156 17.45 1.68 8.30
CA ALA A 156 16.31 1.23 7.50
C ALA A 156 15.34 0.34 8.31
N ALA A 157 15.82 -0.42 9.29
CA ALA A 157 14.99 -1.25 10.16
C ALA A 157 14.14 -0.42 11.13
N PHE A 158 14.67 0.72 11.60
CA PHE A 158 13.97 1.64 12.50
C PHE A 158 13.19 2.75 11.78
N ALA A 159 13.19 2.75 10.45
CA ALA A 159 12.53 3.80 9.69
C ALA A 159 10.99 3.71 9.84
N VAL A 160 10.41 4.74 10.45
CA VAL A 160 8.95 4.89 10.60
C VAL A 160 8.34 5.61 9.40
N ASP A 161 9.06 6.60 8.85
CA ASP A 161 8.62 7.38 7.69
C ASP A 161 9.08 6.78 6.36
N TYR A 162 8.22 6.90 5.34
CA TYR A 162 8.50 6.44 3.98
C TYR A 162 9.77 7.11 3.40
N TYR A 163 9.92 8.42 3.58
CA TYR A 163 11.08 9.15 3.03
C TYR A 163 12.39 8.74 3.70
N THR A 164 12.39 8.55 5.01
CA THR A 164 13.55 8.08 5.78
C THR A 164 13.92 6.65 5.37
N PHE A 165 12.93 5.77 5.20
CA PHE A 165 13.15 4.41 4.70
C PHE A 165 13.77 4.42 3.31
N MET A 166 13.25 5.27 2.42
CA MET A 166 13.73 5.38 1.04
C MET A 166 15.15 5.95 0.96
N ALA A 167 15.45 6.98 1.76
CA ALA A 167 16.79 7.54 1.88
C ALA A 167 17.79 6.51 2.46
N ALA A 168 17.42 5.82 3.53
CA ALA A 168 18.27 4.78 4.12
C ALA A 168 18.54 3.63 3.13
N ARG A 169 17.53 3.19 2.37
CA ARG A 169 17.69 2.20 1.29
C ARG A 169 18.61 2.69 0.18
N PHE A 170 18.54 3.97 -0.19
CA PHE A 170 19.39 4.58 -1.19
C PHE A 170 20.86 4.61 -0.74
N PHE A 171 21.14 5.10 0.48
CA PHE A 171 22.50 5.13 1.03
C PHE A 171 23.06 3.75 1.34
N LEU A 172 22.21 2.78 1.66
CA LEU A 172 22.62 1.38 1.79
C LEU A 172 23.05 0.78 0.45
N ALA A 173 22.42 1.22 -0.65
CA ALA A 173 22.71 0.74 -2.00
C ALA A 173 23.94 1.40 -2.63
N MET A 174 24.22 2.64 -2.21
CA MET A 174 25.40 3.41 -2.62
C MET A 174 26.66 2.82 -2.01
#